data_AF-A0A832PZ65-F1
#
_entry.id   AF-A0A832PZ65-F1
#
_cell.length_a   1.000
_cell.length_b   1.000
_cell.length_c   1.000
_cell.angle_alpha   90.00
_cell.angle_beta   90.00
_cell.angle_gamma   90.00
#
_symmetry.space_group_name_H-M   'P 1'
#
loop_
_entity.id
_entity.type
_entity.pdbx_description
1 polymer ?
#
loop_
_entity_poly.entity_id
_entity_poly.type
_entity_poly.pdbx_seq_one_letter_code
_entity_poly.pdbx_strand_id
1 'polypeptide(L)'
;KKCYGVDLRDIPNDEIINNGFDLSYVIDAYNNLNIGNKFFTSFFEKLVGVDYIRHDIIAGKSADEIKAKWANDVERFKVQRKPYLLYHE
;
A
#
# COMPACT_ATOMS: atom_id res chain seq x y z
N LYS A 1 -7.77 15.70 -19.99
CA LYS A 1 -6.59 15.15 -20.72
C LYS A 1 -6.79 13.66 -20.89
N LYS A 2 -6.20 13.04 -21.92
CA LYS A 2 -6.24 11.57 -22.09
C LYS A 2 -5.25 10.92 -21.11
N CYS A 3 -5.68 9.87 -20.42
CA CYS A 3 -4.88 9.11 -19.46
C CYS A 3 -4.65 7.69 -19.99
N TYR A 4 -3.52 7.09 -19.58
CA TYR A 4 -3.16 5.70 -19.86
C TYR A 4 -2.88 5.01 -18.52
N GLY A 5 -3.27 3.76 -18.37
CA GLY A 5 -3.13 3.02 -17.12
C GLY A 5 -3.71 1.62 -17.22
N VAL A 6 -3.89 1.00 -16.06
CA VAL A 6 -4.39 -0.38 -15.92
C VAL A 6 -5.88 -0.35 -15.54
N ASP A 7 -6.64 -1.28 -16.12
CA ASP A 7 -8.03 -1.52 -15.76
C ASP A 7 -8.11 -2.60 -14.69
N LEU A 8 -8.62 -2.26 -13.50
CA LEU A 8 -8.71 -3.16 -12.34
C LEU A 8 -10.13 -3.70 -12.11
N ARG A 9 -11.08 -3.42 -13.02
CA ARG A 9 -12.51 -3.72 -12.80
C ARG A 9 -12.85 -5.20 -12.81
N ASP A 10 -12.10 -5.99 -13.57
CA ASP A 10 -12.37 -7.41 -13.79
C ASP A 10 -11.53 -8.33 -12.87
N ILE A 11 -10.88 -7.76 -11.85
CA ILE A 11 -10.11 -8.55 -10.87
C ILE A 11 -11.10 -9.30 -9.96
N PRO A 12 -10.95 -10.63 -9.80
CA PRO A 12 -11.80 -11.40 -8.88
C PRO A 12 -11.72 -10.89 -7.44
N ASN A 13 -12.88 -10.84 -6.76
CA ASN A 13 -12.94 -10.38 -5.37
C ASN A 13 -12.01 -11.17 -4.44
N ASP A 14 -11.88 -12.48 -4.63
CA ASP A 14 -10.99 -13.32 -3.81
C ASP A 14 -9.52 -12.90 -3.96
N GLU A 15 -9.11 -12.48 -5.16
CA GLU A 15 -7.76 -11.97 -5.41
C GLU A 15 -7.55 -10.62 -4.71
N ILE A 16 -8.54 -9.71 -4.80
CA ILE A 16 -8.50 -8.42 -4.11
C ILE A 16 -8.39 -8.62 -2.59
N ILE A 17 -9.19 -9.52 -2.03
CA ILE A 17 -9.20 -9.83 -0.59
C ILE A 17 -7.88 -10.44 -0.14
N ASN A 18 -7.34 -11.40 -0.90
CA ASN A 18 -6.07 -12.06 -0.58
C ASN A 18 -4.88 -11.08 -0.63
N ASN A 19 -4.88 -10.16 -1.61
CA ASN A 19 -3.82 -9.16 -1.75
C ASN A 19 -3.91 -8.06 -0.69
N GLY A 20 -5.13 -7.73 -0.23
CA GLY A 20 -5.35 -6.72 0.79
C GLY A 20 -4.84 -5.34 0.34
N PHE A 21 -4.07 -4.66 1.21
CA PHE A 21 -3.42 -3.41 0.83
C PHE A 21 -2.23 -3.69 -0.10
N ASP A 22 -2.42 -3.45 -1.40
CA ASP A 22 -1.45 -3.74 -2.45
C ASP A 22 -0.75 -2.46 -2.96
N LEU A 23 0.57 -2.39 -2.72
CA LEU A 23 1.42 -1.31 -3.18
C LEU A 23 1.90 -1.48 -4.64
N SER A 24 1.64 -2.63 -5.27
CA SER A 24 2.07 -2.92 -6.65
C SER A 24 1.61 -1.83 -7.63
N TYR A 25 0.38 -1.35 -7.51
CA TYR A 25 -0.19 -0.30 -8.35
C TYR A 25 0.54 1.05 -8.21
N VAL A 26 0.95 1.39 -6.98
CA VAL A 26 1.68 2.65 -6.71
C VAL A 26 3.11 2.54 -7.24
N ILE A 27 3.74 1.39 -7.05
CA ILE A 27 5.09 1.10 -7.55
C ILE A 27 5.11 1.10 -9.08
N ASP A 28 4.13 0.46 -9.72
CA ASP A 28 3.98 0.46 -11.19
C ASP A 28 3.84 1.89 -11.73
N ALA A 29 2.94 2.69 -11.16
CA ALA A 29 2.76 4.07 -11.59
C ALA A 29 4.02 4.94 -11.36
N TYR A 30 4.72 4.75 -10.24
CA TYR A 30 5.98 5.44 -9.95
C TYR A 30 7.06 5.13 -11.01
N ASN A 31 7.24 3.84 -11.32
CA ASN A 31 8.22 3.37 -12.30
C ASN A 31 7.86 3.81 -13.72
N ASN A 32 6.58 3.74 -14.10
CA ASN A 32 6.11 4.11 -15.44
C ASN A 32 6.20 5.61 -15.71
N LEU A 33 5.93 6.46 -14.72
CA LEU A 33 5.97 7.92 -14.90
C LEU A 33 7.41 8.46 -14.94
N ASN A 34 8.37 7.79 -14.28
CA ASN A 34 9.79 8.17 -14.26
C ASN A 34 10.04 9.66 -13.93
N ILE A 35 9.25 10.22 -13.01
CA ILE A 35 9.37 11.61 -12.54
C ILE A 35 10.05 11.73 -11.16
N GLY A 36 10.59 10.61 -10.65
CA GLY A 36 11.28 10.53 -9.37
C GLY A 36 10.45 11.07 -8.20
N ASN A 37 11.07 11.87 -7.33
CA ASN A 37 10.42 12.40 -6.12
C ASN A 37 9.17 13.25 -6.39
N LYS A 38 9.02 13.82 -7.59
CA LYS A 38 7.81 14.60 -7.95
C LYS A 38 6.55 13.75 -8.01
N PHE A 39 6.68 12.43 -8.11
CA PHE A 39 5.56 11.50 -8.02
C PHE A 39 4.84 11.60 -6.67
N PHE A 40 5.60 11.76 -5.59
CA PHE A 40 5.05 11.84 -4.25
C PHE A 40 4.77 13.29 -3.86
N THR A 41 3.54 13.58 -3.48
CA THR A 41 3.18 14.87 -2.89
C THR A 41 3.62 14.92 -1.43
N SER A 42 3.74 16.13 -0.87
CA SER A 42 4.03 16.33 0.57
C SER A 42 2.95 15.78 1.51
N PHE A 43 1.80 15.37 0.98
CA PHE A 43 0.71 14.77 1.74
C PHE A 43 0.78 13.24 1.80
N PHE A 44 1.69 12.60 1.04
CA PHE A 44 1.77 11.14 0.94
C PHE A 44 1.96 10.46 2.30
N GLU A 45 2.91 10.93 3.12
CA GLU A 45 3.15 10.38 4.48
C GLU A 45 1.94 10.54 5.41
N LYS A 46 1.09 11.55 5.18
CA LYS A 46 -0.12 11.76 5.97
C LYS A 46 -1.22 10.75 5.62
N LEU A 47 -1.19 10.18 4.41
CA LEU A 47 -2.13 9.14 3.99
C LEU A 47 -1.65 7.76 4.45
N VAL A 48 -0.38 7.45 4.19
CA VAL A 48 0.17 6.12 4.52
C VAL A 48 0.60 5.99 5.98
N GLY A 49 0.76 7.11 6.70
CA GLY A 49 1.01 7.17 8.14
C GLY A 49 2.48 6.96 8.57
N VAL A 50 3.38 6.70 7.62
CA VAL A 50 4.80 6.40 7.85
C VAL A 50 5.67 7.01 6.76
N ASP A 51 6.96 7.24 7.04
CA ASP A 51 7.92 7.80 6.10
C ASP A 51 8.58 6.75 5.19
N TYR A 52 8.69 5.51 5.67
CA TYR A 52 9.50 4.51 5.00
C TYR A 52 8.92 3.98 3.69
N ILE A 53 7.60 4.07 3.47
CA ILE A 53 6.98 3.54 2.25
C ILE A 53 7.52 4.29 1.02
N ARG A 54 7.59 5.64 1.08
CA ARG A 54 8.20 6.42 0.00
C ARG A 54 9.65 6.02 -0.22
N HIS A 55 10.44 5.96 0.87
CA HIS A 55 11.86 5.63 0.79
C HIS A 55 12.10 4.25 0.18
N ASP A 56 11.29 3.26 0.55
CA ASP A 56 11.43 1.90 0.06
C ASP A 56 11.01 1.75 -1.40
N ILE A 57 9.96 2.47 -1.85
CA ILE A 57 9.58 2.50 -3.27
C ILE A 57 10.71 3.11 -4.11
N ILE A 58 11.27 4.24 -3.67
CA ILE A 58 12.40 4.89 -4.37
C ILE A 58 13.64 3.98 -4.39
N ALA A 59 13.87 3.23 -3.32
CA ALA A 59 14.96 2.25 -3.23
C ALA A 59 14.72 0.98 -4.05
N GLY A 60 13.59 0.85 -4.74
CA GLY A 60 13.28 -0.28 -5.61
C GLY A 60 12.85 -1.55 -4.88
N LYS A 61 12.38 -1.45 -3.63
CA LYS A 61 11.84 -2.61 -2.91
C LYS A 61 10.50 -3.05 -3.49
N SER A 62 10.25 -4.35 -3.44
CA SER A 62 8.98 -4.95 -3.84
C SER A 62 7.85 -4.60 -2.87
N ALA A 63 6.60 -4.68 -3.35
CA ALA A 63 5.41 -4.45 -2.51
C ALA A 63 5.40 -5.35 -1.26
N ASP A 64 5.80 -6.61 -1.41
CA ASP A 64 5.86 -7.59 -0.31
C ASP A 64 6.91 -7.23 0.75
N GLU A 65 8.09 -6.78 0.34
CA GLU A 65 9.13 -6.31 1.27
C GLU A 65 8.67 -5.12 2.10
N ILE A 66 7.95 -4.18 1.48
CA ILE A 66 7.42 -3.01 2.18
C ILE A 66 6.28 -3.45 3.12
N LYS A 67 5.37 -4.31 2.65
CA LYS A 67 4.24 -4.84 3.41
C LYS A 67 4.66 -5.63 4.64
N ALA A 68 5.76 -6.37 4.54
CA ALA A 68 6.32 -7.12 5.66
C ALA A 68 6.70 -6.20 6.86
N LYS A 69 7.05 -4.93 6.61
CA LYS A 69 7.52 -4.00 7.67
C LYS A 69 6.45 -3.66 8.69
N TRP A 70 5.18 -3.56 8.29
CA TRP A 70 4.08 -3.26 9.22
C TRP A 70 3.36 -4.50 9.74
N ALA A 71 3.80 -5.71 9.38
CA ALA A 71 3.15 -6.95 9.82
C ALA A 71 3.07 -7.02 11.37
N ASN A 72 4.15 -6.66 12.05
CA ASN A 72 4.18 -6.62 13.52
C ASN A 72 3.24 -5.56 14.10
N ASP A 73 3.06 -4.43 13.41
CA ASP A 73 2.16 -3.36 13.85
C ASP A 73 0.70 -3.81 13.75
N VAL A 74 0.36 -4.53 12.68
CA VAL A 74 -0.96 -5.16 12.50
C VAL A 74 -1.23 -6.18 13.59
N GLU A 75 -0.27 -7.06 13.91
CA GLU A 75 -0.46 -8.05 14.98
C GLU A 75 -0.62 -7.38 16.36
N ARG A 76 0.16 -6.34 16.67
CA ARG A 76 -0.05 -5.56 17.90
C ARG A 76 -1.42 -4.89 17.94
N PHE A 77 -1.87 -4.31 16.82
CA PHE A 77 -3.18 -3.68 16.74
C PHE A 77 -4.33 -4.69 16.90
N LYS A 78 -4.22 -5.88 16.30
CA LYS A 78 -5.18 -6.97 16.48
C LYS A 78 -5.34 -7.34 17.95
N VAL A 79 -4.25 -7.45 18.72
CA VAL A 79 -4.30 -7.69 20.17
C VAL A 79 -4.94 -6.51 20.90
N GLN A 80 -4.51 -5.28 20.58
CA GLN A 80 -5.00 -4.06 21.24
C GLN A 80 -6.50 -3.85 21.04
N ARG A 81 -7.05 -4.18 19.86
CA ARG A 81 -8.47 -3.94 19.55
C ARG A 81 -9.42 -4.97 20.17
N LYS A 82 -8.93 -6.12 20.67
CA LYS A 82 -9.77 -7.24 21.17
C LYS A 82 -10.85 -6.81 22.18
N PRO A 83 -10.57 -5.97 23.19
CA PRO A 83 -11.59 -5.57 24.17
C PRO A 83 -12.73 -4.73 23.57
N TYR A 84 -12.58 -4.23 22.35
CA TYR A 84 -13.51 -3.31 21.70
C TYR A 84 -14.28 -3.96 20.54
N LEU A 85 -14.10 -5.27 20.30
CA LEU A 85 -14.81 -5.99 19.25
C LEU A 85 -16.27 -6.23 19.65
N LEU A 86 -17.19 -5.87 18.77
CA LEU A 86 -18.64 -6.11 18.92
C LEU A 86 -19.12 -7.35 18.14
N TYR A 87 -18.26 -7.89 17.28
CA TYR A 87 -18.51 -9.08 16.45
C TYR A 87 -17.33 -10.03 16.60
N HIS A 88 -17.57 -11.31 16.30
CA HIS A 88 -16.50 -12.31 16.28
C HIS A 88 -15.40 -11.90 15.30
N GLU A 89 -14.17 -12.21 15.70
CA GLU A 89 -12.99 -12.09 14.85
C GLU A 89 -12.89 -13.26 13.87
#